data_AF-A0A7T8JW95-F1
#
_entry.id   AF-A0A7T8JW95-F1
#
_cell.length_a   1.000
_cell.length_b   1.000
_cell.length_c   1.000
_cell.angle_alpha   90.00
_cell.angle_beta   90.00
_cell.angle_gamma   90.00
#
_symmetry.space_group_name_H-M   'P 1'
#
loop_
_entity.id
_entity.type
_entity.pdbx_description
1 polymer ?
#
loop_
_entity_poly.entity_id
_entity_poly.type
_entity_poly.pdbx_seq_one_letter_code
_entity_poly.pdbx_strand_id
1 'polypeptide(L)'
;MSEQEMKVDPKVITTQIKVSLATVYNIRKAMEGMDPISRKPGTGEHNKKQSGEFLNLLQENIKKDPTKSMRKMAAERNAALITVTRAVHEVLGLKSFVRAQGICWRPL
;
A
#
# COMPACT_ATOMS: atom_id res chain seq x y z
N MET A 1 -40.12 3.74 -29.18
CA MET A 1 -40.32 3.14 -27.84
C MET A 1 -39.35 3.83 -26.90
N SER A 2 -39.79 4.90 -26.23
CA SER A 2 -38.94 5.68 -25.33
C SER A 2 -38.76 4.94 -24.00
N GLU A 3 -37.56 4.47 -23.73
CA GLU A 3 -37.14 3.99 -22.40
C GLU A 3 -37.22 5.16 -21.43
N GLN A 4 -38.30 5.22 -20.64
CA GLN A 4 -38.32 6.06 -19.46
C GLN A 4 -37.47 5.36 -18.41
N GLU A 5 -36.26 5.88 -18.17
CA GLU A 5 -35.50 5.54 -16.97
C GLU A 5 -36.40 5.73 -15.75
N MET A 6 -36.75 4.62 -15.08
CA MET A 6 -37.47 4.66 -13.82
C MET A 6 -36.55 5.35 -12.79
N LYS A 7 -36.73 6.66 -12.60
CA LYS A 7 -36.04 7.43 -11.56
C LYS A 7 -36.56 6.96 -10.20
N VAL A 8 -35.93 5.94 -9.64
CA VAL A 8 -36.20 5.48 -8.27
C VAL A 8 -35.79 6.60 -7.30
N ASP A 9 -36.69 6.98 -6.40
CA ASP A 9 -36.40 7.98 -5.37
C ASP A 9 -35.31 7.44 -4.41
N PRO A 10 -34.19 8.16 -4.21
CA PRO A 10 -33.15 7.79 -3.26
C PRO A 10 -33.67 7.43 -1.86
N LYS A 11 -34.77 8.03 -1.39
CA LYS A 11 -35.39 7.74 -0.08
C LYS A 11 -35.97 6.33 0.01
N VAL A 12 -36.46 5.78 -1.09
CA VAL A 12 -36.97 4.40 -1.14
C VAL A 12 -35.80 3.42 -0.98
N ILE A 13 -34.68 3.73 -1.63
CA ILE A 13 -33.44 2.93 -1.59
C ILE A 13 -32.86 2.91 -0.17
N THR A 14 -32.79 4.06 0.52
CA THR A 14 -32.29 4.10 1.91
C THR A 14 -33.13 3.23 2.84
N THR A 15 -34.45 3.24 2.66
CA THR A 15 -35.39 2.51 3.51
C THR A 15 -35.30 1.01 3.29
N GLN A 16 -35.14 0.57 2.04
CA GLN A 16 -35.03 -0.85 1.68
C GLN A 16 -33.67 -1.46 2.05
N ILE A 17 -32.57 -0.75 1.74
CA ILE A 17 -31.20 -1.27 1.87
C ILE A 17 -30.58 -0.87 3.22
N LYS A 18 -31.23 0.00 3.99
CA LYS A 18 -30.76 0.55 5.28
C LYS A 18 -29.37 1.20 5.18
N VAL A 19 -29.17 1.95 4.11
CA VAL A 19 -27.92 2.68 3.82
C VAL A 19 -28.16 4.18 3.97
N SER A 20 -27.13 4.93 4.37
CA SER A 20 -27.23 6.37 4.53
C SER A 20 -27.60 7.06 3.20
N LEU A 21 -28.43 8.12 3.28
CA LEU A 21 -28.83 8.89 2.10
C LEU A 21 -27.62 9.49 1.37
N ALA A 22 -26.60 9.92 2.12
CA ALA A 22 -25.34 10.43 1.57
C ALA A 22 -24.63 9.38 0.70
N THR A 23 -24.61 8.11 1.13
CA THR A 23 -24.01 7.01 0.35
C THR A 23 -24.77 6.79 -0.96
N VAL A 24 -26.10 6.84 -0.95
CA VAL A 24 -26.92 6.68 -2.16
C VAL A 24 -26.63 7.80 -3.18
N TYR A 25 -26.55 9.05 -2.73
CA TYR A 25 -26.17 10.16 -3.60
C TYR A 25 -24.73 10.06 -4.13
N ASN A 26 -23.78 9.62 -3.30
CA ASN A 26 -22.39 9.43 -3.71
C ASN A 26 -22.26 8.33 -4.78
N ILE A 27 -22.99 7.22 -4.63
CA ILE A 27 -23.02 6.14 -5.62
C ILE A 27 -23.67 6.63 -6.92
N ARG A 28 -24.82 7.33 -6.83
CA ARG A 28 -25.48 7.90 -8.00
C ARG A 28 -24.55 8.85 -8.77
N LYS A 29 -23.83 9.72 -8.05
CA LYS A 29 -22.84 10.62 -8.64
C LYS A 29 -21.70 9.85 -9.31
N ALA A 30 -21.22 8.76 -8.71
CA ALA A 30 -20.20 7.90 -9.32
C ALA A 30 -20.73 7.20 -10.60
N MET A 31 -21.99 6.75 -10.59
CA MET A 31 -22.65 6.16 -11.77
C MET A 31 -22.76 7.16 -12.92
N GLU A 32 -23.18 8.40 -12.62
CA GLU A 32 -23.27 9.48 -13.62
C GLU A 32 -21.88 9.89 -14.15
N GLY A 33 -20.84 9.79 -13.32
CA GLY A 33 -19.45 10.09 -13.69
C GLY A 33 -18.71 9.00 -14.47
N MET A 34 -19.36 7.86 -14.80
CA MET A 34 -18.71 6.65 -15.32
C MET A 34 -17.58 6.12 -14.43
N ASP A 35 -17.56 6.49 -13.15
CA ASP A 35 -16.60 5.98 -12.19
C ASP A 35 -16.98 4.54 -11.80
N PRO A 36 -16.01 3.63 -11.62
CA PRO A 36 -16.29 2.30 -11.14
C PRO A 36 -16.88 2.36 -9.72
N ILE A 37 -18.05 1.74 -9.52
CA ILE A 37 -18.68 1.55 -8.20
C ILE A 37 -17.93 0.45 -7.45
N SER A 38 -16.69 0.71 -7.10
CA SER A 38 -15.88 -0.17 -6.27
C SER A 38 -15.48 0.56 -5.00
N ARG A 39 -15.29 -0.20 -3.92
CA ARG A 39 -14.75 0.36 -2.69
C ARG A 39 -13.34 0.89 -3.01
N LYS A 40 -13.13 2.19 -2.83
CA LYS A 40 -11.79 2.77 -2.92
C LYS A 40 -10.85 2.02 -1.98
N PRO A 41 -9.60 1.73 -2.40
CA PRO A 41 -8.63 1.17 -1.49
C PRO A 41 -8.53 2.10 -0.27
N GLY A 42 -8.44 1.50 0.92
CA GLY A 42 -8.22 2.29 2.13
C GLY A 42 -6.99 3.18 1.96
N THR A 43 -6.97 4.31 2.65
CA THR A 43 -5.73 5.09 2.80
C THR A 43 -4.71 4.17 3.46
N GLY A 44 -3.81 3.59 2.66
CA GLY A 44 -2.72 2.76 3.17
C GLY A 44 -2.00 3.54 4.27
N GLU A 45 -1.66 2.85 5.36
CA GLU A 45 -0.98 3.49 6.48
C GLU A 45 0.35 4.06 5.99
N HIS A 46 0.51 5.39 6.07
CA HIS A 46 1.78 6.04 5.78
C HIS A 46 2.78 5.71 6.89
N ASN A 47 3.57 4.65 6.69
CA ASN A 47 4.67 4.30 7.57
C ASN A 47 5.79 5.35 7.47
N LYS A 48 5.67 6.46 8.22
CA LYS A 48 6.71 7.52 8.31
C LYS A 48 8.10 6.97 8.65
N LYS A 49 8.16 5.83 9.35
CA LYS A 49 9.40 5.13 9.75
C LYS A 49 10.06 4.34 8.60
N GLN A 50 9.40 4.21 7.45
CA GLN A 50 9.89 3.61 6.21
C GLN A 50 9.82 4.64 5.08
N SER A 51 10.34 5.84 5.33
CA SER A 51 10.43 6.85 4.27
C SER A 51 11.30 6.33 3.10
N GLY A 52 11.03 6.83 1.89
CA GLY A 52 11.83 6.46 0.71
C GLY A 52 13.33 6.72 0.90
N GLU A 53 13.69 7.81 1.57
CA GLU A 53 15.09 8.13 1.92
C GLU A 53 15.73 7.07 2.82
N PHE A 54 15.00 6.62 3.85
CA PHE A 54 15.48 5.57 4.74
C PHE A 54 15.76 4.27 3.98
N LEU A 55 14.86 3.90 3.06
CA LEU A 55 14.98 2.69 2.25
C LEU A 55 16.17 2.78 1.28
N ASN A 56 16.34 3.91 0.60
CA ASN A 56 17.45 4.13 -0.33
C ASN A 56 18.80 4.04 0.38
N LEU A 57 18.92 4.71 1.53
CA LEU A 57 20.13 4.67 2.35
C LEU A 57 20.42 3.28 2.93
N LEU A 58 19.39 2.54 3.31
CA LEU A 58 19.52 1.17 3.77
C LEU A 58 20.00 0.24 2.64
N GLN A 59 19.45 0.42 1.44
CA GLN A 59 19.86 -0.33 0.25
C GLN A 59 21.32 -0.04 -0.13
N GLU A 60 21.75 1.22 -0.08
CA GLU A 60 23.16 1.59 -0.31
C GLU A 60 24.09 0.95 0.71
N ASN A 61 23.72 0.95 1.99
CA ASN A 61 24.53 0.33 3.04
C ASN A 61 24.68 -1.18 2.84
N ILE A 62 23.60 -1.86 2.43
CA ILE A 62 23.62 -3.30 2.11
C ILE A 62 24.49 -3.57 0.87
N LYS A 63 24.45 -2.69 -0.15
CA LYS A 63 25.31 -2.81 -1.34
C LYS A 63 26.79 -2.60 -1.00
N LYS A 64 27.11 -1.67 -0.08
CA LYS A 64 28.48 -1.39 0.36
C LYS A 64 29.06 -2.53 1.20
N ASP A 65 28.29 -3.05 2.15
CA ASP A 65 28.69 -4.19 2.98
C ASP A 65 27.50 -5.14 3.20
N PRO A 66 27.37 -6.18 2.36
CA PRO A 66 26.27 -7.14 2.45
C PRO A 66 26.40 -8.09 3.65
N THR A 67 27.57 -8.15 4.29
CA THR A 67 27.82 -9.01 5.46
C THR A 67 27.40 -8.36 6.78
N LYS A 68 27.02 -7.08 6.73
CA LYS A 68 26.64 -6.32 7.90
C LYS A 68 25.32 -6.83 8.48
N SER A 69 25.35 -7.16 9.78
CA SER A 69 24.13 -7.59 10.48
C SER A 69 23.07 -6.49 10.53
N MET A 70 21.79 -6.88 10.43
CA MET A 70 20.66 -5.97 10.59
C MET A 70 20.66 -5.24 11.95
N ARG A 71 21.16 -5.87 13.01
CA ARG A 71 21.34 -5.23 14.32
C ARG A 71 22.30 -4.05 14.28
N LYS A 72 23.45 -4.21 13.62
CA LYS A 72 24.42 -3.13 13.43
C LYS A 72 23.84 -2.00 12.57
N MET A 73 23.15 -2.35 11.47
CA MET A 73 22.48 -1.36 10.62
C MET A 73 21.38 -0.58 11.37
N ALA A 74 20.63 -1.25 12.24
CA ALA A 74 19.62 -0.62 13.07
C ALA A 74 20.23 0.37 14.08
N ALA A 75 21.32 -0.03 14.74
CA ALA A 75 22.04 0.83 15.68
C ALA A 75 22.59 2.10 15.02
N GLU A 76 23.21 1.97 13.84
CA GLU A 76 23.74 3.13 13.09
C GLU A 76 22.69 4.12 12.64
N ARG A 77 21.44 3.67 12.50
CA ARG A 77 20.32 4.47 12.02
C ARG A 77 19.36 4.87 13.14
N ASN A 78 19.67 4.57 14.40
CA ASN A 78 18.77 4.75 15.54
C ASN A 78 17.35 4.21 15.27
N ALA A 79 17.28 3.11 14.53
CA ALA A 79 16.04 2.47 14.15
C ALA A 79 15.81 1.21 14.98
N ALA A 80 14.55 0.85 15.21
CA ALA A 80 14.25 -0.44 15.80
C ALA A 80 14.65 -1.57 14.83
N LEU A 81 15.20 -2.66 15.36
CA LEU A 81 15.60 -3.82 14.57
C LEU A 81 14.44 -4.32 13.68
N ILE A 82 13.22 -4.38 14.22
CA ILE A 82 12.03 -4.82 13.49
C ILE A 82 11.74 -3.95 12.27
N THR A 83 11.98 -2.64 12.35
CA THR A 83 11.79 -1.70 11.24
C THR A 83 12.75 -2.00 10.11
N VAL A 84 14.03 -2.25 10.44
CA VAL A 84 15.06 -2.64 9.46
C VAL A 84 14.72 -3.99 8.85
N THR A 85 14.34 -4.99 9.65
CA THR A 85 13.98 -6.32 9.14
C THR A 85 12.79 -6.26 8.17
N ARG A 86 11.73 -5.53 8.51
CA ARG A 86 10.58 -5.32 7.61
C ARG A 86 10.99 -4.57 6.34
N ALA A 87 11.76 -3.50 6.47
CA ALA A 87 12.26 -2.76 5.31
C ALA A 87 13.08 -3.65 4.36
N VAL A 88 13.95 -4.51 4.89
CA VAL A 88 14.78 -5.42 4.09
C VAL A 88 13.95 -6.53 3.42
N HIS A 89 13.06 -7.18 4.17
CA HIS A 89 12.32 -8.35 3.66
C HIS A 89 11.07 -7.97 2.87
N GLU A 90 10.25 -7.06 3.38
CA GLU A 90 8.93 -6.75 2.82
C GLU A 90 9.01 -5.67 1.74
N VAL A 91 9.87 -4.66 1.91
CA VAL A 91 9.95 -3.51 0.99
C VAL A 91 11.04 -3.70 -0.06
N LEU A 92 12.25 -4.09 0.36
CA LEU A 92 13.38 -4.34 -0.55
C LEU A 92 13.38 -5.75 -1.15
N GLY A 93 12.55 -6.66 -0.63
CA GLY A 93 12.43 -8.03 -1.16
C GLY A 93 13.68 -8.91 -0.99
N LEU A 94 14.60 -8.54 -0.09
CA LEU A 94 15.85 -9.27 0.09
C LEU A 94 15.61 -10.46 1.04
N LYS A 95 15.86 -11.69 0.56
CA LYS A 95 15.90 -12.86 1.45
C LYS A 95 17.11 -12.73 2.37
N SER A 96 16.85 -12.66 3.67
CA SER A 96 17.78 -12.67 4.80
C SER A 96 19.23 -13.07 4.46
N PHE A 97 20.17 -12.17 4.77
CA PHE A 97 21.61 -12.43 4.87
C PHE A 97 22.14 -13.29 3.71
N VAL A 98 22.17 -12.71 2.50
CA VAL A 98 22.97 -13.28 1.42
C VAL A 98 24.42 -13.27 1.88
N ARG A 99 24.87 -14.41 2.42
CA ARG A 99 26.24 -14.89 2.22
C ARG A 99 26.47 -14.73 0.72
N ALA A 100 27.22 -13.70 0.35
CA ALA A 100 27.66 -13.47 -1.01
C ALA A 100 28.59 -14.62 -1.41
N GLN A 101 28.01 -15.75 -1.76
CA GLN A 101 28.63 -16.75 -2.62
C GLN A 101 27.88 -16.68 -3.94
N GLY A 102 28.38 -15.81 -4.82
CA GLY A 102 28.33 -15.96 -6.28
C GLY A 102 26.99 -16.26 -6.94
N ILE A 103 25.98 -15.38 -6.81
CA ILE A 103 24.79 -15.48 -7.67
C ILE A 103 24.58 -14.17 -8.44
N CYS A 104 24.80 -14.29 -9.74
CA CYS A 104 24.41 -13.39 -10.81
C CYS A 104 22.97 -12.87 -10.63
N TRP A 105 22.80 -11.56 -10.65
CA TRP A 105 21.49 -10.92 -10.66
C TRP A 105 20.83 -11.08 -12.03
N ARG A 106 19.69 -11.76 -12.10
CA ARG A 106 18.70 -11.61 -13.18
C ARG A 106 17.42 -10.99 -12.58
N PRO A 107 16.88 -9.90 -13.15
CA PRO A 107 15.58 -9.40 -12.77
C PRO A 107 14.50 -10.29 -13.42
N LEU A 108 13.38 -10.46 -12.71
CA LEU A 108 12.10 -10.90 -13.28
C LEU A 108 11.40 -9.69 -13.90
#